data_AF-A0A941WQN7-F1
#
_entry.id   AF-A0A941WQN7-F1
#
_cell.length_a   1.000
_cell.length_b   1.000
_cell.length_c   1.000
_cell.angle_alpha   90.00
_cell.angle_beta   90.00
_cell.angle_gamma   90.00
#
_symmetry.space_group_name_H-M   'P 1'
#
loop_
_entity.id
_entity.type
_entity.pdbx_description
1 polymer ?
#
loop_
_entity_poly.entity_id
_entity_poly.type
_entity_poly.pdbx_seq_one_letter_code
_entity_poly.pdbx_strand_id
1 'polypeptide(L)'
;MFYKIENSYSDYEKTKRQVPLKNDFIQYLINTIQNKCAEIEIIKNNSEIGQKFREAQKSYEIENDKITVLENENFLLEAILEISRTPIKIPKQYEYIDNAYRDVLKIGATVNQLEVIKNFNGWSWSITNEKTEKYKYNIVYQTLNYTVGYKLMYEFINNNNITLDYIDMLKQQVIVEYGVKIGNKFNDILYKNLMYLYANSNQKAKEELIKIKSKYKKQLEIMQNKERFLEELTNEKKRFNRKINAIDKIQNDKNLLEKQYEKRSKKYENLTIKEWNDELKKERTALLKRITECNELIQPKEYIKRMENTKNKYDFLESIQGDQTLELCRMFLLGLREKIKNIENKKEIIELIYELRYYRFIMYGNEFLKDIKELKISFAKTIKSLIDKATKLKVIENVSEDSKENFVILKMIFDTPIIDLQSISIEPKEENNIIYLQYYDGKVLESKKITQAKKIKIKKKTKIFI
;
A
#
# COMPACT_ATOMS: atom_id res chain seq x y z
N MET A 1 24.10 -8.32 -4.80
CA MET A 1 22.84 -7.55 -4.70
C MET A 1 22.92 -6.23 -5.47
N PHE A 2 23.74 -5.25 -5.07
CA PHE A 2 23.80 -3.92 -5.73
C PHE A 2 24.05 -3.97 -7.25
N TYR A 3 24.94 -4.84 -7.72
CA TYR A 3 25.15 -5.05 -9.16
C TYR A 3 23.86 -5.41 -9.93
N LYS A 4 22.99 -6.26 -9.36
CA LYS A 4 21.70 -6.61 -9.98
C LYS A 4 20.75 -5.42 -10.00
N ILE A 5 20.75 -4.59 -8.95
CA ILE A 5 19.96 -3.35 -8.89
C ILE A 5 20.44 -2.39 -9.98
N GLU A 6 21.75 -2.10 -10.05
CA GLU A 6 22.36 -1.24 -11.07
C GLU A 6 21.96 -1.64 -12.48
N ASN A 7 22.06 -2.93 -12.82
CA ASN A 7 21.75 -3.43 -14.16
C ASN A 7 20.25 -3.40 -14.50
N SER A 8 19.39 -3.60 -13.50
CA SER A 8 17.96 -3.83 -13.74
C SER A 8 17.10 -2.56 -13.56
N TYR A 9 17.66 -1.51 -12.95
CA TYR A 9 16.87 -0.36 -12.50
C TYR A 9 16.23 0.42 -13.64
N SER A 10 16.92 0.61 -14.76
CA SER A 10 16.36 1.34 -15.91
C SER A 10 15.11 0.65 -16.44
N ASP A 11 15.14 -0.68 -16.52
CA ASP A 11 14.01 -1.48 -17.01
C ASP A 11 12.87 -1.51 -16.00
N TYR A 12 13.21 -1.64 -14.72
CA TYR A 12 12.27 -1.54 -13.60
C TYR A 12 11.54 -0.20 -13.59
N GLU A 13 12.27 0.91 -13.68
CA GLU A 13 11.74 2.28 -13.72
C GLU A 13 10.88 2.51 -14.96
N LYS A 14 11.40 2.16 -16.15
CA LYS A 14 10.68 2.32 -17.41
C LYS A 14 9.39 1.50 -17.43
N THR A 15 9.40 0.30 -16.84
CA THR A 15 8.23 -0.59 -16.85
C THR A 15 7.19 -0.19 -15.82
N LYS A 16 7.60 0.14 -14.57
CA LYS A 16 6.69 0.39 -13.46
C LYS A 16 6.26 1.84 -13.28
N ARG A 17 7.10 2.80 -13.70
CA ARG A 17 6.92 4.27 -13.57
C ARG A 17 6.91 4.82 -12.15
N GLN A 18 5.99 4.37 -11.30
CA GLN A 18 5.82 4.86 -9.92
C GLN A 18 6.82 4.23 -8.94
N VAL A 19 8.10 4.57 -9.09
CA VAL A 19 9.23 4.04 -8.31
C VAL A 19 10.20 5.18 -7.93
N PRO A 20 11.08 5.01 -6.92
CA PRO A 20 12.09 6.03 -6.60
C PRO A 20 13.11 6.19 -7.73
N LEU A 21 13.90 7.26 -7.69
CA LEU A 21 15.10 7.37 -8.52
C LEU A 21 16.12 6.31 -8.09
N LYS A 22 16.91 5.80 -9.05
CA LYS A 22 17.94 4.77 -8.81
C LYS A 22 18.87 5.15 -7.65
N ASN A 23 19.42 6.35 -7.72
CA ASN A 23 20.41 6.82 -6.75
C ASN A 23 19.80 6.95 -5.35
N ASP A 24 18.56 7.43 -5.24
CA ASP A 24 17.85 7.54 -3.96
C ASP A 24 17.62 6.14 -3.36
N PHE A 25 17.26 5.15 -4.19
CA PHE A 25 17.05 3.79 -3.72
C PHE A 25 18.35 3.12 -3.27
N ILE A 26 19.44 3.26 -4.04
CA ILE A 26 20.75 2.73 -3.66
C ILE A 26 21.25 3.40 -2.38
N GLN A 27 21.15 4.73 -2.28
CA GLN A 27 21.57 5.46 -1.09
C GLN A 27 20.73 5.08 0.14
N TYR A 28 19.42 4.86 -0.04
CA TYR A 28 18.55 4.37 1.03
C TYR A 28 19.02 3.02 1.59
N LEU A 29 19.40 2.08 0.71
CA LEU A 29 19.94 0.78 1.13
C LEU A 29 21.30 0.91 1.82
N ILE A 30 22.21 1.72 1.26
CA ILE A 30 23.53 1.97 1.86
C ILE A 30 23.38 2.59 3.25
N ASN A 31 22.57 3.63 3.39
CA ASN A 31 22.31 4.28 4.67
C ASN A 31 21.67 3.33 5.67
N THR A 32 20.81 2.41 5.21
CA THR A 32 20.22 1.39 6.09
C THR A 32 21.31 0.45 6.61
N ILE A 33 22.17 -0.07 5.73
CA ILE A 33 23.27 -0.96 6.12
C ILE A 33 24.19 -0.26 7.12
N GLN A 34 24.58 0.99 6.84
CA GLN A 34 25.53 1.73 7.69
C GLN A 34 24.96 2.10 9.06
N ASN A 35 23.68 2.48 9.15
CA ASN A 35 23.11 3.06 10.36
C ASN A 35 22.24 2.10 11.17
N LYS A 36 21.84 0.96 10.60
CA LYS A 36 20.89 0.03 11.23
C LYS A 36 21.34 -1.43 11.23
N CYS A 37 22.42 -1.79 10.53
CA CYS A 37 22.91 -3.17 10.53
C CYS A 37 24.24 -3.23 11.29
N ALA A 38 24.30 -4.02 12.35
CA ALA A 38 25.54 -4.28 13.09
C ALA A 38 26.44 -5.27 12.34
N GLU A 39 25.83 -6.32 11.76
CA GLU A 39 26.54 -7.39 11.05
C GLU A 39 25.61 -8.03 10.00
N ILE A 40 26.17 -8.50 8.89
CA ILE A 40 25.47 -9.33 7.91
C ILE A 40 26.25 -10.64 7.73
N GLU A 41 25.67 -11.74 8.20
CA GLU A 41 26.19 -13.09 8.07
C GLU A 41 25.50 -13.83 6.92
N ILE A 42 26.30 -14.29 5.94
CA ILE A 42 25.80 -15.05 4.79
C ILE A 42 26.01 -16.55 5.05
N ILE A 43 24.91 -17.29 5.13
CA ILE A 43 24.90 -18.73 5.35
C ILE A 43 24.88 -19.46 4.00
N LYS A 44 25.84 -20.35 3.78
CA LYS A 44 25.85 -21.24 2.62
C LYS A 44 24.67 -22.19 2.65
N ASN A 45 24.02 -22.41 1.51
CA ASN A 45 22.84 -23.25 1.45
C ASN A 45 23.12 -24.68 1.90
N ASN A 46 24.27 -25.25 1.53
CA ASN A 46 24.63 -26.62 1.86
C ASN A 46 25.14 -26.83 3.30
N SER A 47 25.26 -25.77 4.11
CA SER A 47 25.67 -25.88 5.52
C SER A 47 24.55 -26.46 6.40
N GLU A 48 24.91 -26.99 7.57
CA GLU A 48 23.94 -27.49 8.56
C GLU A 48 22.97 -26.39 9.01
N ILE A 49 23.47 -25.17 9.23
CA ILE A 49 22.64 -24.00 9.57
C ILE A 49 21.69 -23.67 8.41
N GLY A 50 22.19 -23.73 7.17
CA GLY A 50 21.39 -23.49 5.97
C GLY A 50 20.27 -24.51 5.78
N GLN A 51 20.50 -25.77 6.15
CA GLN A 51 19.45 -26.81 6.17
C GLN A 51 18.37 -26.49 7.20
N LYS A 52 18.75 -26.14 8.44
CA LYS A 52 17.82 -25.74 9.51
C LYS A 52 16.93 -24.57 9.10
N PHE A 53 17.48 -23.56 8.42
CA PHE A 53 16.71 -22.43 7.89
C PHE A 53 15.63 -22.90 6.91
N ARG A 54 15.98 -23.78 5.95
CA ARG A 54 15.01 -24.30 4.97
C ARG A 54 13.95 -25.20 5.59
N GLU A 55 14.31 -26.05 6.54
CA GLU A 55 13.36 -26.89 7.28
C GLU A 55 12.35 -26.05 8.06
N ALA A 56 12.81 -24.93 8.64
CA ALA A 56 11.96 -23.94 9.30
C ALA A 56 11.23 -22.99 8.33
N GLN A 57 11.38 -23.16 7.01
CA GLN A 57 10.88 -22.26 5.97
C GLN A 57 11.30 -20.79 6.15
N LYS A 58 12.48 -20.57 6.75
CA LYS A 58 13.10 -19.26 6.94
C LYS A 58 14.15 -18.99 5.85
N SER A 59 14.15 -17.78 5.32
CA SER A 59 15.16 -17.30 4.37
C SER A 59 16.26 -16.48 5.04
N TYR A 60 15.91 -15.77 6.10
CA TYR A 60 16.78 -14.92 6.89
C TYR A 60 16.20 -14.76 8.30
N GLU A 61 16.99 -14.19 9.20
CA GLU A 61 16.64 -13.83 10.55
C GLU A 61 17.34 -12.50 10.91
N ILE A 62 16.67 -11.67 11.72
CA ILE A 62 17.19 -10.38 12.17
C ILE A 62 17.11 -10.35 13.69
N GLU A 63 18.27 -10.32 14.36
CA GLU A 63 18.37 -10.29 15.82
C GLU A 63 19.42 -9.27 16.24
N ASN A 64 19.08 -8.36 17.17
CA ASN A 64 20.00 -7.33 17.68
C ASN A 64 20.76 -6.58 16.56
N ASP A 65 20.03 -6.14 15.55
CA ASP A 65 20.56 -5.45 14.36
C ASP A 65 21.54 -6.28 13.50
N LYS A 66 21.71 -7.58 13.77
CA LYS A 66 22.44 -8.53 12.94
C LYS A 66 21.48 -9.24 11.98
N ILE A 67 21.83 -9.25 10.70
CA ILE A 67 21.15 -10.00 9.65
C ILE A 67 21.88 -11.32 9.45
N THR A 68 21.15 -12.43 9.53
CA THR A 68 21.66 -13.78 9.22
C THR A 68 20.83 -14.33 8.07
N VAL A 69 21.42 -14.58 6.90
CA VAL A 69 20.67 -14.80 5.65
C VAL A 69 21.25 -15.91 4.79
N LEU A 70 20.40 -16.75 4.20
CA LEU A 70 20.81 -17.73 3.19
C LEU A 70 21.42 -17.02 1.97
N GLU A 71 22.44 -17.60 1.34
CA GLU A 71 23.14 -17.06 0.17
C GLU A 71 22.22 -16.84 -1.06
N ASN A 72 21.48 -15.72 -1.05
CA ASN A 72 20.56 -15.33 -2.10
C ASN A 72 20.34 -13.81 -2.05
N GLU A 73 20.49 -13.13 -3.18
CA GLU A 73 20.42 -11.67 -3.18
C GLU A 73 19.01 -11.12 -2.97
N ASN A 74 17.96 -11.89 -3.28
CA ASN A 74 16.59 -11.49 -2.97
C ASN A 74 16.34 -11.53 -1.46
N PHE A 75 16.80 -12.59 -0.79
CA PHE A 75 16.65 -12.71 0.67
C PHE A 75 17.45 -11.64 1.40
N LEU A 76 18.67 -11.33 0.93
CA LEU A 76 19.47 -10.24 1.48
C LEU A 76 18.77 -8.89 1.31
N LEU A 77 18.22 -8.60 0.11
CA LEU A 77 17.48 -7.36 -0.10
C LEU A 77 16.24 -7.29 0.78
N GLU A 78 15.50 -8.39 0.93
CA GLU A 78 14.30 -8.45 1.77
C GLU A 78 14.65 -8.17 3.24
N ALA A 79 15.72 -8.77 3.76
CA ALA A 79 16.20 -8.53 5.11
C ALA A 79 16.63 -7.07 5.34
N ILE A 80 17.37 -6.47 4.39
CA ILE A 80 17.77 -5.05 4.47
C ILE A 80 16.54 -4.14 4.44
N LEU A 81 15.55 -4.45 3.60
CA LEU A 81 14.29 -3.70 3.54
C LEU A 81 13.41 -3.89 4.77
N GLU A 82 13.54 -5.01 5.49
CA GLU A 82 12.82 -5.22 6.75
C GLU A 82 13.45 -4.41 7.89
N ILE A 83 14.76 -4.50 8.08
CA ILE A 83 15.48 -3.75 9.13
C ILE A 83 15.40 -2.23 8.89
N SER A 84 15.25 -1.80 7.63
CA SER A 84 15.10 -0.39 7.29
C SER A 84 13.80 0.23 7.84
N ARG A 85 12.75 -0.56 8.10
CA ARG A 85 11.43 -0.02 8.44
C ARG A 85 11.37 0.51 9.85
N THR A 86 11.04 1.79 9.98
CA THR A 86 10.56 2.35 11.24
C THR A 86 9.06 2.09 11.39
N PRO A 87 8.52 2.08 12.63
CA PRO A 87 7.08 1.98 12.82
C PRO A 87 6.35 3.18 12.21
N ILE A 88 5.59 2.95 11.14
CA ILE A 88 4.77 3.96 10.43
C ILE A 88 3.90 4.72 11.45
N LYS A 89 3.89 6.06 11.49
CA LYS A 89 3.06 6.77 12.48
C LYS A 89 1.68 7.05 11.92
N ILE A 90 0.64 6.61 12.64
CA ILE A 90 -0.76 6.81 12.26
C ILE A 90 -1.48 7.54 13.41
N PRO A 91 -2.25 8.61 13.12
CA PRO A 91 -2.99 9.34 14.14
C PRO A 91 -3.98 8.45 14.91
N LYS A 92 -4.12 8.72 16.23
CA LYS A 92 -4.95 7.92 17.15
C LYS A 92 -6.42 7.78 16.71
N GLN A 93 -6.95 8.72 15.94
CA GLN A 93 -8.34 8.64 15.44
C GLN A 93 -8.60 7.41 14.56
N TYR A 94 -7.54 6.83 13.98
CA TYR A 94 -7.54 5.64 13.15
C TYR A 94 -7.08 4.36 13.86
N GLU A 95 -7.00 4.33 15.20
CA GLU A 95 -6.62 3.15 16.02
C GLU A 95 -7.43 1.88 15.68
N TYR A 96 -8.61 2.02 15.06
CA TYR A 96 -9.46 0.89 14.67
C TYR A 96 -9.05 0.23 13.33
N ILE A 97 -8.16 0.85 12.55
CA ILE A 97 -7.70 0.41 11.22
C ILE A 97 -6.17 0.53 11.02
N ASP A 98 -5.44 1.06 11.99
CA ASP A 98 -4.02 1.43 11.82
C ASP A 98 -3.12 0.22 11.55
N ASN A 99 -3.33 -0.90 12.25
CA ASN A 99 -2.60 -2.15 12.00
C ASN A 99 -2.80 -2.66 10.58
N ALA A 100 -4.02 -2.57 10.05
CA ALA A 100 -4.31 -2.98 8.67
C ALA A 100 -3.54 -2.13 7.64
N TYR A 101 -3.44 -0.81 7.88
CA TYR A 101 -2.60 0.06 7.06
C TYR A 101 -1.12 -0.30 7.16
N ARG A 102 -0.61 -0.49 8.38
CA ARG A 102 0.80 -0.83 8.63
C ARG A 102 1.20 -2.09 7.87
N ASP A 103 0.38 -3.13 7.91
CA ASP A 103 0.66 -4.40 7.25
C ASP A 103 0.74 -4.25 5.72
N VAL A 104 -0.26 -3.60 5.12
CA VAL A 104 -0.28 -3.39 3.66
C VAL A 104 0.86 -2.50 3.18
N LEU A 105 1.14 -1.42 3.91
CA LEU A 105 2.25 -0.53 3.54
C LEU A 105 3.61 -1.22 3.73
N LYS A 106 3.82 -1.96 4.83
CA LYS A 106 5.09 -2.68 5.07
C LYS A 106 5.31 -3.80 4.05
N ILE A 107 4.33 -4.70 3.92
CA ILE A 107 4.46 -5.88 3.05
C ILE A 107 4.47 -5.44 1.58
N GLY A 108 3.52 -4.60 1.19
CA GLY A 108 3.38 -4.12 -0.18
C GLY A 108 4.59 -3.32 -0.67
N ALA A 109 5.13 -2.41 0.14
CA ALA A 109 6.33 -1.65 -0.22
C ALA A 109 7.56 -2.55 -0.35
N THR A 110 7.68 -3.56 0.50
CA THR A 110 8.78 -4.53 0.45
C THR A 110 8.70 -5.37 -0.82
N VAL A 111 7.53 -5.91 -1.14
CA VAL A 111 7.32 -6.62 -2.42
C VAL A 111 7.64 -5.70 -3.59
N ASN A 112 7.09 -4.48 -3.62
CA ASN A 112 7.32 -3.50 -4.67
C ASN A 112 8.81 -3.21 -4.94
N GLN A 113 9.62 -3.12 -3.88
CA GLN A 113 11.05 -2.83 -3.98
C GLN A 113 11.88 -4.06 -4.33
N LEU A 114 11.47 -5.26 -3.89
CA LEU A 114 12.14 -6.52 -4.25
C LEU A 114 12.05 -6.83 -5.75
N GLU A 115 11.00 -6.37 -6.41
CA GLU A 115 10.78 -6.63 -7.83
C GLU A 115 11.95 -6.20 -8.71
N VAL A 116 12.72 -5.17 -8.33
CA VAL A 116 13.85 -4.65 -9.10
C VAL A 116 14.92 -5.71 -9.43
N ILE A 117 15.11 -6.71 -8.57
CA ILE A 117 16.04 -7.83 -8.82
C ILE A 117 15.34 -9.19 -8.93
N LYS A 118 14.05 -9.27 -8.57
CA LYS A 118 13.24 -10.49 -8.68
C LYS A 118 12.63 -10.66 -10.07
N ASN A 119 12.19 -9.56 -10.69
CA ASN A 119 11.41 -9.58 -11.93
C ASN A 119 12.14 -8.97 -13.13
N PHE A 120 13.32 -8.38 -12.90
CA PHE A 120 14.13 -7.72 -13.93
C PHE A 120 15.57 -8.26 -13.84
N ASN A 121 16.18 -8.45 -15.00
CA ASN A 121 17.56 -8.94 -15.12
C ASN A 121 18.45 -8.08 -16.03
N GLY A 122 17.98 -6.89 -16.41
CA GLY A 122 18.67 -5.95 -17.32
C GLY A 122 18.47 -6.21 -18.82
N TRP A 123 17.67 -7.23 -19.16
CA TRP A 123 17.35 -7.57 -20.56
C TRP A 123 15.87 -7.85 -20.76
N SER A 124 15.19 -8.33 -19.72
CA SER A 124 13.83 -8.81 -19.78
C SER A 124 13.07 -8.50 -18.50
N TRP A 125 11.76 -8.38 -18.67
CA TRP A 125 10.80 -8.31 -17.60
C TRP A 125 10.00 -9.62 -17.55
N SER A 126 10.15 -10.37 -16.46
CA SER A 126 9.41 -11.61 -16.23
C SER A 126 8.97 -11.69 -14.79
N ILE A 127 7.67 -11.86 -14.56
CA ILE A 127 7.13 -11.97 -13.20
C ILE A 127 7.14 -13.44 -12.81
N THR A 128 7.79 -13.72 -11.69
CA THR A 128 7.80 -15.05 -11.08
C THR A 128 6.58 -15.23 -10.19
N ASN A 129 5.93 -16.41 -10.26
CA ASN A 129 4.77 -16.70 -9.42
C ASN A 129 5.14 -16.60 -7.94
N GLU A 130 4.38 -15.80 -7.21
CA GLU A 130 4.50 -15.68 -5.76
C GLU A 130 3.61 -16.72 -5.09
N LYS A 131 4.22 -17.76 -4.51
CA LYS A 131 3.50 -18.85 -3.84
C LYS A 131 2.81 -18.44 -2.53
N THR A 132 2.98 -17.18 -2.11
CA THR A 132 2.46 -16.64 -0.84
C THR A 132 1.32 -15.67 -1.09
N GLU A 133 0.39 -15.53 -0.13
CA GLU A 133 -0.69 -14.53 -0.17
C GLU A 133 -0.22 -13.06 -0.19
N LYS A 134 1.10 -12.81 -0.14
CA LYS A 134 1.71 -11.47 -0.33
C LYS A 134 1.26 -10.77 -1.61
N TYR A 135 0.81 -11.52 -2.63
CA TYR A 135 0.27 -10.95 -3.87
C TYR A 135 -0.93 -10.02 -3.62
N LYS A 136 -1.79 -10.31 -2.62
CA LYS A 136 -2.92 -9.43 -2.28
C LYS A 136 -2.46 -8.09 -1.72
N TYR A 137 -1.46 -8.13 -0.84
CA TYR A 137 -0.82 -6.92 -0.31
C TYR A 137 -0.14 -6.11 -1.42
N ASN A 138 0.53 -6.78 -2.37
CA ASN A 138 1.12 -6.12 -3.53
C ASN A 138 0.05 -5.46 -4.39
N ILE A 139 -1.06 -6.14 -4.71
CA ILE A 139 -2.15 -5.55 -5.50
C ILE A 139 -2.66 -4.27 -4.83
N VAL A 140 -3.02 -4.33 -3.54
CA VAL A 140 -3.54 -3.14 -2.82
C VAL A 140 -2.51 -2.00 -2.83
N TYR A 141 -1.23 -2.32 -2.58
CA TYR A 141 -0.16 -1.34 -2.61
C TYR A 141 0.02 -0.71 -4.00
N GLN A 142 0.07 -1.50 -5.07
CA GLN A 142 0.21 -0.99 -6.43
C GLN A 142 -1.03 -0.17 -6.85
N THR A 143 -2.23 -0.61 -6.47
CA THR A 143 -3.45 0.16 -6.68
C THR A 143 -3.32 1.54 -6.04
N LEU A 144 -2.94 1.62 -4.77
CA LEU A 144 -2.71 2.89 -4.09
C LEU A 144 -1.61 3.72 -4.75
N ASN A 145 -0.47 3.10 -5.07
CA ASN A 145 0.68 3.75 -5.68
C ASN A 145 0.33 4.40 -7.02
N TYR A 146 -0.46 3.73 -7.87
CA TYR A 146 -0.94 4.28 -9.15
C TYR A 146 -2.09 5.27 -8.99
N THR A 147 -2.88 5.19 -7.92
CA THR A 147 -3.93 6.17 -7.65
C THR A 147 -3.36 7.48 -7.12
N VAL A 148 -2.44 7.42 -6.14
CA VAL A 148 -2.02 8.60 -5.37
C VAL A 148 -0.58 9.05 -5.64
N GLY A 149 0.20 8.23 -6.35
CA GLY A 149 1.59 8.49 -6.69
C GLY A 149 2.60 8.01 -5.65
N TYR A 150 3.80 7.68 -6.14
CA TYR A 150 4.91 7.16 -5.32
C TYR A 150 5.33 8.10 -4.19
N LYS A 151 5.36 9.41 -4.45
CA LYS A 151 5.81 10.41 -3.46
C LYS A 151 4.98 10.35 -2.18
N LEU A 152 3.64 10.35 -2.30
CA LEU A 152 2.76 10.32 -1.13
C LEU A 152 2.88 8.97 -0.38
N MET A 153 3.00 7.86 -1.10
CA MET A 153 3.24 6.54 -0.50
C MET A 153 4.57 6.50 0.27
N TYR A 154 5.63 7.03 -0.32
CA TYR A 154 6.96 7.10 0.29
C TYR A 154 6.96 7.96 1.56
N GLU A 155 6.33 9.13 1.52
CA GLU A 155 6.20 10.02 2.68
C GLU A 155 5.39 9.35 3.79
N PHE A 156 4.29 8.68 3.47
CA PHE A 156 3.49 7.98 4.48
C PHE A 156 4.30 6.87 5.18
N ILE A 157 5.09 6.10 4.41
CA ILE A 157 5.87 4.98 4.98
C ILE A 157 7.05 5.46 5.81
N ASN A 158 7.76 6.50 5.35
CA ASN A 158 9.06 6.87 5.92
C ASN A 158 9.02 8.10 6.81
N ASN A 159 7.93 8.88 6.83
CA ASN A 159 7.82 10.03 7.72
C ASN A 159 7.34 9.61 9.11
N ASN A 160 8.09 10.01 10.13
CA ASN A 160 7.79 9.72 11.53
C ASN A 160 6.96 10.81 12.23
N ASN A 161 6.50 11.83 11.49
CA ASN A 161 5.72 12.93 12.05
C ASN A 161 4.22 12.58 12.17
N ILE A 162 3.74 12.41 13.40
CA ILE A 162 2.34 12.09 13.71
C ILE A 162 1.36 13.26 13.51
N THR A 163 1.86 14.49 13.26
CA THR A 163 0.98 15.65 13.01
C THR A 163 0.40 15.66 11.60
N LEU A 164 0.94 14.87 10.68
CA LEU A 164 0.45 14.76 9.31
C LEU A 164 -0.54 13.60 9.20
N ASP A 165 -1.72 13.87 8.66
CA ASP A 165 -2.77 12.88 8.45
C ASP A 165 -2.68 12.27 7.05
N TYR A 166 -1.74 11.34 6.87
CA TYR A 166 -1.54 10.67 5.58
C TYR A 166 -2.74 9.85 5.12
N ILE A 167 -3.56 9.34 6.05
CA ILE A 167 -4.78 8.59 5.68
C ILE A 167 -5.79 9.54 5.05
N ASP A 168 -6.01 10.72 5.65
CA ASP A 168 -6.88 11.72 5.03
C ASP A 168 -6.28 12.25 3.71
N MET A 169 -4.98 12.53 3.66
CA MET A 169 -4.32 12.97 2.41
C MET A 169 -4.50 11.96 1.27
N LEU A 170 -4.32 10.67 1.52
CA LEU A 170 -4.60 9.61 0.55
C LEU A 170 -6.06 9.63 0.11
N LYS A 171 -6.99 9.72 1.06
CA LYS A 171 -8.43 9.75 0.80
C LYS A 171 -8.80 10.94 -0.10
N GLN A 172 -8.26 12.12 0.18
CA GLN A 172 -8.50 13.33 -0.61
C GLN A 172 -7.88 13.21 -2.00
N GLN A 173 -6.65 12.68 -2.11
CA GLN A 173 -6.01 12.48 -3.41
C GLN A 173 -6.84 11.56 -4.31
N VAL A 174 -7.35 10.44 -3.77
CA VAL A 174 -8.27 9.55 -4.50
C VAL A 174 -9.51 10.30 -5.01
N ILE A 175 -10.10 11.17 -4.18
CA ILE A 175 -11.28 11.97 -4.54
C ILE A 175 -10.95 12.98 -5.65
N VAL A 176 -9.79 13.63 -5.60
CA VAL A 176 -9.33 14.56 -6.63
C VAL A 176 -9.15 13.82 -7.96
N GLU A 177 -8.51 12.65 -7.93
CA GLU A 177 -8.19 11.89 -9.14
C GLU A 177 -9.42 11.23 -9.79
N TYR A 178 -10.34 10.70 -8.97
CA TYR A 178 -11.47 9.88 -9.46
C TYR A 178 -12.83 10.57 -9.37
N GLY A 179 -12.90 11.75 -8.75
CA GLY A 179 -14.13 12.45 -8.43
C GLY A 179 -14.83 11.90 -7.18
N VAL A 180 -15.66 12.76 -6.56
CA VAL A 180 -16.27 12.51 -5.23
C VAL A 180 -17.00 11.16 -5.14
N LYS A 181 -17.85 10.83 -6.12
CA LYS A 181 -18.68 9.60 -6.05
C LYS A 181 -17.83 8.32 -6.14
N ILE A 182 -16.91 8.25 -7.10
CA ILE A 182 -16.08 7.06 -7.33
C ILE A 182 -14.99 6.98 -6.27
N GLY A 183 -14.37 8.10 -5.92
CA GLY A 183 -13.33 8.17 -4.90
C GLY A 183 -13.82 7.75 -3.52
N ASN A 184 -15.00 8.21 -3.08
CA ASN A 184 -15.57 7.75 -1.81
C ASN A 184 -15.85 6.24 -1.80
N LYS A 185 -16.40 5.70 -2.89
CA LYS A 185 -16.64 4.25 -3.00
C LYS A 185 -15.34 3.44 -3.05
N PHE A 186 -14.31 3.95 -3.73
CA PHE A 186 -12.98 3.35 -3.74
C PHE A 186 -12.40 3.29 -2.32
N ASN A 187 -12.45 4.40 -1.57
CA ASN A 187 -11.93 4.46 -0.20
C ASN A 187 -12.67 3.51 0.75
N ASP A 188 -14.00 3.38 0.62
CA ASP A 188 -14.79 2.41 1.39
C ASP A 188 -14.34 0.95 1.12
N ILE A 189 -14.20 0.58 -0.15
CA ILE A 189 -13.75 -0.76 -0.56
C ILE A 189 -12.30 -1.01 -0.14
N LEU A 190 -11.43 -0.02 -0.28
CA LEU A 190 -10.05 -0.09 0.19
C LEU A 190 -10.02 -0.40 1.67
N TYR A 191 -10.72 0.36 2.51
CA TYR A 191 -10.67 0.20 3.96
C TYR A 191 -11.21 -1.17 4.40
N LYS A 192 -12.29 -1.63 3.77
CA LYS A 192 -12.82 -2.98 3.98
C LYS A 192 -11.80 -4.05 3.60
N ASN A 193 -11.13 -3.90 2.46
CA ASN A 193 -10.12 -4.85 2.01
C ASN A 193 -8.91 -4.89 2.94
N LEU A 194 -8.40 -3.71 3.36
CA LEU A 194 -7.29 -3.62 4.33
C LEU A 194 -7.63 -4.41 5.60
N MET A 195 -8.81 -4.18 6.16
CA MET A 195 -9.24 -4.85 7.39
C MET A 195 -9.45 -6.35 7.20
N TYR A 196 -9.97 -6.77 6.05
CA TYR A 196 -10.11 -8.19 5.73
C TYR A 196 -8.74 -8.88 5.63
N LEU A 197 -7.76 -8.27 4.93
CA LEU A 197 -6.41 -8.81 4.84
C LEU A 197 -5.75 -8.89 6.22
N TYR A 198 -5.92 -7.85 7.05
CA TYR A 198 -5.42 -7.85 8.43
C TYR A 198 -6.00 -9.01 9.24
N ALA A 199 -7.33 -9.16 9.25
CA ALA A 199 -8.02 -10.20 10.02
C ALA A 199 -7.64 -11.63 9.60
N ASN A 200 -7.24 -11.82 8.34
CA ASN A 200 -6.82 -13.13 7.81
C ASN A 200 -5.29 -13.32 7.81
N SER A 201 -4.52 -12.34 8.29
CA SER A 201 -3.05 -12.45 8.38
C SER A 201 -2.61 -13.49 9.41
N ASN A 202 -3.29 -13.52 10.58
CA ASN A 202 -3.06 -14.48 11.65
C ASN A 202 -4.20 -14.45 12.68
N GLN A 203 -4.20 -15.44 13.59
CA GLN A 203 -5.21 -15.57 14.63
C GLN A 203 -5.27 -14.38 15.60
N LYS A 204 -4.12 -13.78 15.95
CA LYS A 204 -4.06 -12.63 16.85
C LYS A 204 -4.75 -11.40 16.24
N ALA A 205 -4.50 -11.12 14.96
CA ALA A 205 -5.14 -10.03 14.23
C ALA A 205 -6.66 -10.22 14.13
N LYS A 206 -7.13 -11.46 13.91
CA LYS A 206 -8.55 -11.82 13.94
C LYS A 206 -9.20 -11.51 15.30
N GLU A 207 -8.55 -11.92 16.38
CA GLU A 207 -9.03 -11.67 17.74
C GLU A 207 -9.05 -10.18 18.09
N GLU A 208 -8.05 -9.41 17.64
CA GLU A 208 -8.01 -7.96 17.79
C GLU A 208 -9.19 -7.29 17.09
N LEU A 209 -9.51 -7.69 15.86
CA LEU A 209 -10.67 -7.16 15.15
C LEU A 209 -11.99 -7.45 15.89
N ILE A 210 -12.16 -8.67 16.40
CA ILE A 210 -13.33 -9.05 17.21
C ILE A 210 -13.41 -8.19 18.49
N LYS A 211 -12.27 -7.96 19.15
CA LYS A 211 -12.20 -7.08 20.34
C LYS A 211 -12.58 -5.65 20.00
N ILE A 212 -12.05 -5.06 18.92
CA ILE A 212 -12.39 -3.71 18.48
C ILE A 212 -13.89 -3.58 18.19
N LYS A 213 -14.45 -4.56 17.46
CA LYS A 213 -15.88 -4.61 17.15
C LYS A 213 -16.75 -4.68 18.40
N SER A 214 -16.41 -5.56 19.35
CA SER A 214 -17.13 -5.68 20.63
C SER A 214 -17.06 -4.41 21.48
N LYS A 215 -15.92 -3.71 21.46
CA LYS A 215 -15.71 -2.42 22.14
C LYS A 215 -16.67 -1.36 21.60
N TYR A 216 -16.79 -1.22 20.28
CA TYR A 216 -17.71 -0.25 19.67
C TYR A 216 -19.18 -0.63 19.86
N LYS A 217 -19.52 -1.92 19.79
CA LYS A 217 -20.88 -2.41 20.10
C LYS A 217 -21.32 -2.01 21.51
N LYS A 218 -20.48 -2.31 22.51
CA LYS A 218 -20.76 -1.97 23.91
C LYS A 218 -20.88 -0.46 24.12
N GLN A 219 -20.03 0.34 23.46
CA GLN A 219 -20.14 1.80 23.53
C GLN A 219 -21.49 2.30 22.98
N LEU A 220 -21.99 1.70 21.90
CA LEU A 220 -23.31 2.04 21.34
C LEU A 220 -24.46 1.66 22.27
N GLU A 221 -24.42 0.46 22.85
CA GLU A 221 -25.43 0.00 23.81
C GLU A 221 -25.53 0.93 25.02
N ILE A 222 -24.37 1.40 25.54
CA ILE A 222 -24.33 2.37 26.63
C ILE A 222 -24.91 3.70 26.17
N MET A 223 -24.47 4.23 25.02
CA MET A 223 -24.96 5.52 24.51
C MET A 223 -26.48 5.48 24.27
N GLN A 224 -27.03 4.41 23.69
CA GLN A 224 -28.48 4.28 23.47
C GLN A 224 -29.30 4.44 24.77
N ASN A 225 -28.75 4.02 25.92
CA ASN A 225 -29.32 4.30 27.23
C ASN A 225 -28.74 5.61 27.81
N LYS A 226 -29.40 6.73 27.55
CA LYS A 226 -28.96 8.07 28.00
C LYS A 226 -28.69 8.15 29.50
N GLU A 227 -29.53 7.54 30.33
CA GLU A 227 -29.37 7.55 31.80
C GLU A 227 -28.09 6.83 32.21
N ARG A 228 -27.89 5.61 31.70
CA ARG A 228 -26.69 4.83 31.93
C ARG A 228 -25.43 5.53 31.42
N PHE A 229 -25.49 6.16 30.25
CA PHE A 229 -24.37 6.92 29.70
C PHE A 229 -23.98 8.11 30.59
N LEU A 230 -24.97 8.89 31.07
CA LEU A 230 -24.73 10.00 31.99
C LEU A 230 -24.18 9.53 33.34
N GLU A 231 -24.67 8.39 33.84
CA GLU A 231 -24.16 7.77 35.06
C GLU A 231 -22.70 7.34 34.92
N GLU A 232 -22.34 6.66 33.82
CA GLU A 232 -20.97 6.25 33.54
C GLU A 232 -20.03 7.45 33.42
N LEU A 233 -20.41 8.50 32.68
CA LEU A 233 -19.63 9.75 32.60
C LEU A 233 -19.44 10.41 33.97
N THR A 234 -20.48 10.42 34.79
CA THR A 234 -20.42 10.98 36.15
C THR A 234 -19.47 10.19 37.04
N ASN A 235 -19.52 8.86 36.95
CA ASN A 235 -18.65 7.96 37.71
C ASN A 235 -17.18 8.04 37.25
N GLU A 236 -16.92 8.15 35.95
CA GLU A 236 -15.58 8.40 35.42
C GLU A 236 -15.01 9.73 35.90
N LYS A 237 -15.79 10.82 35.84
CA LYS A 237 -15.39 12.12 36.39
C LYS A 237 -15.04 12.04 37.88
N LYS A 238 -15.85 11.35 38.69
CA LYS A 238 -15.56 11.11 40.12
C LYS A 238 -14.23 10.38 40.29
N ARG A 239 -13.96 9.36 39.47
CA ARG A 239 -12.69 8.59 39.52
C ARG A 239 -11.49 9.46 39.12
N PHE A 240 -11.59 10.28 38.09
CA PHE A 240 -10.51 11.19 37.68
C PHE A 240 -10.26 12.26 38.75
N ASN A 241 -11.30 12.85 39.33
CA ASN A 241 -11.17 13.79 40.44
C ASN A 241 -10.45 13.16 41.66
N ARG A 242 -10.76 11.92 42.02
CA ARG A 242 -10.05 11.21 43.10
C ARG A 242 -8.56 11.03 42.80
N LYS A 243 -8.20 10.72 41.55
CA LYS A 243 -6.79 10.60 41.14
C LYS A 243 -6.06 11.94 41.15
N ILE A 244 -6.70 13.00 40.65
CA ILE A 244 -6.14 14.36 40.69
C ILE A 244 -5.91 14.78 42.15
N ASN A 245 -6.89 14.58 43.03
CA ASN A 245 -6.73 14.88 44.45
C ASN A 245 -5.58 14.09 45.11
N ALA A 246 -5.34 12.84 44.68
CA ALA A 246 -4.21 12.06 45.16
C ALA A 246 -2.87 12.61 44.66
N ILE A 247 -2.79 13.02 43.39
CA ILE A 247 -1.60 13.67 42.83
C ILE A 247 -1.35 15.01 43.54
N ASP A 248 -2.38 15.84 43.72
CA ASP A 248 -2.28 17.16 44.37
C ASP A 248 -1.79 17.02 45.81
N LYS A 249 -2.26 16.00 46.54
CA LYS A 249 -1.73 15.68 47.88
C LYS A 249 -0.25 15.31 47.87
N ILE A 250 0.20 14.52 46.90
CA ILE A 250 1.61 14.13 46.77
C ILE A 250 2.47 15.34 46.40
N GLN A 251 2.00 16.20 45.50
CA GLN A 251 2.77 17.34 45.02
C GLN A 251 2.86 18.48 46.06
N ASN A 252 1.86 18.61 46.94
CA ASN A 252 1.83 19.64 47.96
C ASN A 252 2.59 19.26 49.26
N ASP A 253 2.97 17.99 49.45
CA ASP A 253 3.70 17.51 50.62
C ASP A 253 5.08 16.96 50.23
N LYS A 254 6.14 17.72 50.57
CA LYS A 254 7.53 17.38 50.23
C LYS A 254 7.97 16.03 50.80
N ASN A 255 7.57 15.71 52.03
CA ASN A 255 7.93 14.44 52.68
C ASN A 255 7.19 13.25 52.02
N LEU A 256 5.95 13.48 51.59
CA LEU A 256 5.14 12.46 50.94
C LEU A 256 5.60 12.20 49.49
N LEU A 257 6.07 13.24 48.80
CA LEU A 257 6.73 13.13 47.49
C LEU A 257 8.02 12.32 47.59
N GLU A 258 8.91 12.64 48.55
CA GLU A 258 10.16 11.92 48.80
C GLU A 258 9.88 10.45 49.16
N LYS A 259 8.92 10.16 50.04
CA LYS A 259 8.55 8.79 50.43
C LYS A 259 7.94 7.96 49.30
N GLN A 260 7.11 8.57 48.45
CA GLN A 260 6.54 7.89 47.26
C GLN A 260 7.62 7.65 46.20
N TYR A 261 8.53 8.61 46.03
CA TYR A 261 9.69 8.48 45.17
C TYR A 261 10.60 7.33 45.61
N GLU A 262 10.96 7.25 46.90
CA GLU A 262 11.77 6.16 47.47
C GLU A 262 11.14 4.76 47.29
N LYS A 263 9.81 4.65 47.38
CA LYS A 263 9.11 3.38 47.13
C LYS A 263 9.18 2.96 45.66
N ARG A 264 9.28 3.92 44.74
CA ARG A 264 9.26 3.70 43.29
C ARG A 264 10.65 3.50 42.73
N SER A 265 11.65 4.23 43.22
CA SER A 265 13.06 4.06 42.86
C SER A 265 13.60 2.68 43.24
N LYS A 266 13.13 2.10 44.35
CA LYS A 266 13.38 0.69 44.71
C LYS A 266 12.86 -0.34 43.70
N LYS A 267 11.96 0.05 42.78
CA LYS A 267 11.30 -0.84 41.81
C LYS A 267 11.72 -0.58 40.37
N TYR A 268 12.23 0.61 40.07
CA TYR A 268 12.68 1.04 38.74
C TYR A 268 13.84 2.04 38.94
N GLU A 269 15.06 1.65 38.57
CA GLU A 269 16.24 2.53 38.62
C GLU A 269 16.15 3.63 37.53
N ASN A 270 16.74 4.79 37.83
CA ASN A 270 17.10 5.89 36.89
C ASN A 270 16.14 7.08 36.67
N LEU A 271 15.24 7.43 37.60
CA LEU A 271 14.50 8.70 37.56
C LEU A 271 14.85 9.58 38.76
N THR A 272 15.08 10.87 38.55
CA THR A 272 15.28 11.87 39.61
C THR A 272 13.94 12.31 40.23
N ILE A 273 13.97 12.87 41.45
CA ILE A 273 12.75 13.38 42.11
C ILE A 273 12.06 14.49 41.31
N LYS A 274 12.83 15.27 40.53
CA LYS A 274 12.33 16.33 39.65
C LYS A 274 11.58 15.72 38.46
N GLU A 275 12.16 14.73 37.79
CA GLU A 275 11.51 14.03 36.68
C GLU A 275 10.24 13.32 37.13
N TRP A 276 10.23 12.73 38.33
CA TRP A 276 9.03 12.14 38.94
C TRP A 276 7.92 13.17 39.16
N ASN A 277 8.25 14.34 39.71
CA ASN A 277 7.28 15.42 39.87
C ASN A 277 6.73 15.90 38.51
N ASP A 278 7.57 15.94 37.47
CA ASP A 278 7.15 16.30 36.12
C ASP A 278 6.27 15.22 35.46
N GLU A 279 6.51 13.93 35.71
CA GLU A 279 5.59 12.84 35.33
C GLU A 279 4.21 13.00 36.01
N LEU A 280 4.18 13.31 37.31
CA LEU A 280 2.94 13.56 38.04
C LEU A 280 2.17 14.76 37.46
N LYS A 281 2.85 15.84 37.09
CA LYS A 281 2.23 16.99 36.40
C LYS A 281 1.65 16.60 35.02
N LYS A 282 2.37 15.76 34.26
CA LYS A 282 1.88 15.24 32.98
C LYS A 282 0.63 14.37 33.18
N GLU A 283 0.64 13.47 34.16
CA GLU A 283 -0.52 12.64 34.50
C GLU A 283 -1.72 13.49 34.94
N ARG A 284 -1.50 14.47 35.82
CA ARG A 284 -2.53 15.41 36.26
C ARG A 284 -3.16 16.16 35.08
N THR A 285 -2.35 16.70 34.19
CA THR A 285 -2.81 17.41 32.97
C THR A 285 -3.62 16.47 32.06
N ALA A 286 -3.19 15.21 31.91
CA ALA A 286 -3.93 14.21 31.13
C ALA A 286 -5.28 13.86 31.77
N LEU A 287 -5.37 13.78 33.10
CA LEU A 287 -6.62 13.53 33.83
C LEU A 287 -7.59 14.73 33.72
N LEU A 288 -7.08 15.96 33.81
CA LEU A 288 -7.88 17.17 33.60
C LEU A 288 -8.47 17.20 32.18
N LYS A 289 -7.67 16.87 31.16
CA LYS A 289 -8.16 16.78 29.79
C LYS A 289 -9.32 15.77 29.65
N ARG A 290 -9.24 14.61 30.31
CA ARG A 290 -10.33 13.62 30.32
C ARG A 290 -11.60 14.14 31.01
N ILE A 291 -11.47 14.93 32.08
CA ILE A 291 -12.63 15.56 32.72
C ILE A 291 -13.31 16.54 31.75
N THR A 292 -12.52 17.34 31.02
CA THR A 292 -13.03 18.23 29.98
C THR A 292 -13.75 17.44 28.88
N GLU A 293 -13.16 16.34 28.39
CA GLU A 293 -13.79 15.44 27.42
C GLU A 293 -15.14 14.89 27.95
N CYS A 294 -15.22 14.49 29.22
CA CYS A 294 -16.49 14.08 29.82
C CYS A 294 -17.53 15.22 29.86
N ASN A 295 -17.10 16.46 30.14
CA ASN A 295 -18.01 17.62 30.14
C ASN A 295 -18.54 17.95 28.74
N GLU A 296 -17.70 17.85 27.73
CA GLU A 296 -18.09 18.02 26.33
C GLU A 296 -19.13 16.96 25.93
N LEU A 297 -18.92 15.70 26.31
CA LEU A 297 -19.84 14.61 25.98
C LEU A 297 -21.21 14.69 26.66
N ILE A 298 -21.36 15.49 27.72
CA ILE A 298 -22.67 15.77 28.33
C ILE A 298 -23.48 16.72 27.42
N GLN A 299 -22.82 17.56 26.62
CA GLN A 299 -23.50 18.51 25.74
C GLN A 299 -24.26 17.76 24.64
N PRO A 300 -25.56 18.03 24.41
CA PRO A 300 -26.38 17.28 23.46
C PRO A 300 -25.77 17.18 22.05
N LYS A 301 -25.16 18.27 21.56
CA LYS A 301 -24.54 18.32 20.22
C LYS A 301 -23.34 17.38 20.10
N GLU A 302 -22.43 17.41 21.06
CA GLU A 302 -21.23 16.55 21.06
C GLU A 302 -21.58 15.09 21.36
N TYR A 303 -22.59 14.87 22.22
CA TYR A 303 -23.17 13.54 22.44
C TYR A 303 -23.67 12.91 21.13
N ILE A 304 -24.52 13.62 20.36
CA ILE A 304 -25.06 13.13 19.09
C ILE A 304 -23.92 12.82 18.11
N LYS A 305 -22.97 13.76 17.95
CA LYS A 305 -21.82 13.59 17.07
C LYS A 305 -20.95 12.38 17.46
N ARG A 306 -20.76 12.15 18.76
CA ARG A 306 -20.01 10.99 19.26
C ARG A 306 -20.76 9.69 19.00
N MET A 307 -22.07 9.67 19.22
CA MET A 307 -22.93 8.52 18.97
C MET A 307 -22.93 8.15 17.48
N GLU A 308 -23.10 9.13 16.58
CA GLU A 308 -23.02 8.93 15.13
C GLU A 308 -21.66 8.40 14.69
N ASN A 309 -20.56 8.97 15.18
CA ASN A 309 -19.21 8.50 14.86
C ASN A 309 -19.00 7.05 15.34
N THR A 310 -19.43 6.74 16.57
CA THR A 310 -19.35 5.38 17.13
C THR A 310 -20.18 4.40 16.29
N LYS A 311 -21.37 4.83 15.83
CA LYS A 311 -22.25 4.03 14.99
C LYS A 311 -21.63 3.76 13.64
N ASN A 312 -21.15 4.80 12.96
CA ASN A 312 -20.49 4.67 11.66
C ASN A 312 -19.27 3.73 11.73
N LYS A 313 -18.47 3.79 12.80
CA LYS A 313 -17.35 2.87 13.01
C LYS A 313 -17.81 1.43 13.22
N TYR A 314 -18.85 1.22 14.02
CA TYR A 314 -19.42 -0.11 14.24
C TYR A 314 -20.00 -0.70 12.94
N ASP A 315 -20.82 0.07 12.23
CA ASP A 315 -21.45 -0.33 10.97
C ASP A 315 -20.39 -0.64 9.91
N PHE A 316 -19.32 0.17 9.83
CA PHE A 316 -18.16 -0.14 9.00
C PHE A 316 -17.53 -1.48 9.36
N LEU A 317 -17.22 -1.72 10.64
CA LEU A 317 -16.59 -2.96 11.10
C LEU A 317 -17.49 -4.19 10.88
N GLU A 318 -18.81 -4.03 10.98
CA GLU A 318 -19.80 -5.06 10.67
C GLU A 318 -19.86 -5.37 9.17
N SER A 319 -19.67 -4.36 8.33
CA SER A 319 -19.74 -4.49 6.88
C SER A 319 -18.50 -5.14 6.24
N ILE A 320 -17.44 -5.43 7.01
CA ILE A 320 -16.24 -6.12 6.51
C ILE A 320 -16.62 -7.56 6.19
N GLN A 321 -16.74 -7.87 4.89
CA GLN A 321 -17.10 -9.19 4.41
C GLN A 321 -16.27 -9.56 3.19
N GLY A 322 -15.64 -10.75 3.28
CA GLY A 322 -14.93 -11.37 2.16
C GLY A 322 -13.72 -10.58 1.67
N ASP A 323 -12.99 -11.22 0.74
CA ASP A 323 -11.89 -10.61 0.02
C ASP A 323 -12.43 -9.59 -1.00
N GLN A 324 -12.03 -8.32 -0.87
CA GLN A 324 -12.45 -7.25 -1.78
C GLN A 324 -11.37 -6.85 -2.78
N THR A 325 -10.29 -7.62 -2.91
CA THR A 325 -9.13 -7.29 -3.77
C THR A 325 -9.52 -7.10 -5.24
N LEU A 326 -10.38 -7.97 -5.78
CA LEU A 326 -10.87 -7.83 -7.16
C LEU A 326 -11.84 -6.67 -7.33
N GLU A 327 -12.66 -6.37 -6.33
CA GLU A 327 -13.56 -5.21 -6.38
C GLU A 327 -12.77 -3.90 -6.29
N LEU A 328 -11.71 -3.85 -5.49
CA LEU A 328 -10.76 -2.74 -5.46
C LEU A 328 -10.11 -2.53 -6.83
N CYS A 329 -9.69 -3.61 -7.50
CA CYS A 329 -9.18 -3.56 -8.87
C CYS A 329 -10.21 -2.98 -9.85
N ARG A 330 -11.49 -3.36 -9.75
CA ARG A 330 -12.57 -2.79 -10.58
C ARG A 330 -12.77 -1.31 -10.33
N MET A 331 -12.73 -0.89 -9.06
CA MET A 331 -12.85 0.51 -8.67
C MET A 331 -11.66 1.34 -9.16
N PHE A 332 -10.45 0.81 -9.06
CA PHE A 332 -9.24 1.40 -9.65
C PHE A 332 -9.41 1.61 -11.16
N LEU A 333 -9.81 0.58 -11.90
CA LEU A 333 -10.04 0.67 -13.34
C LEU A 333 -11.16 1.63 -13.72
N LEU A 334 -12.18 1.77 -12.87
CA LEU A 334 -13.24 2.77 -13.03
C LEU A 334 -12.73 4.19 -12.79
N GLY A 335 -11.97 4.40 -11.71
CA GLY A 335 -11.33 5.67 -11.40
C GLY A 335 -10.37 6.13 -12.48
N LEU A 336 -9.52 5.21 -13.00
CA LEU A 336 -8.64 5.50 -14.13
C LEU A 336 -9.42 5.99 -15.35
N ARG A 337 -10.60 5.43 -15.65
CA ARG A 337 -11.43 5.91 -16.76
C ARG A 337 -11.91 7.34 -16.57
N GLU A 338 -12.21 7.75 -15.33
CA GLU A 338 -12.53 9.15 -15.07
C GLU A 338 -11.31 10.05 -15.23
N LYS A 339 -10.17 9.64 -14.67
CA LYS A 339 -8.89 10.37 -14.82
C LYS A 339 -8.55 10.60 -16.30
N ILE A 340 -8.64 9.56 -17.14
CA ILE A 340 -8.32 9.61 -18.58
C ILE A 340 -9.10 10.69 -19.33
N LYS A 341 -10.36 10.95 -18.95
CA LYS A 341 -11.19 11.95 -19.63
C LYS A 341 -10.55 13.35 -19.58
N ASN A 342 -9.93 13.69 -18.45
CA ASN A 342 -9.44 15.02 -18.14
C ASN A 342 -7.99 15.27 -18.54
N ILE A 343 -7.27 14.23 -18.99
CA ILE A 343 -5.85 14.38 -19.35
C ILE A 343 -5.71 15.16 -20.66
N GLU A 344 -4.84 16.15 -20.69
CA GLU A 344 -4.51 16.88 -21.92
C GLU A 344 -3.03 16.70 -22.31
N ASN A 345 -2.21 16.25 -21.36
CA ASN A 345 -0.79 16.07 -21.54
C ASN A 345 -0.45 14.71 -22.17
N LYS A 346 0.32 14.72 -23.26
CA LYS A 346 0.84 13.51 -23.91
C LYS A 346 1.66 12.63 -22.95
N LYS A 347 2.51 13.25 -22.12
CA LYS A 347 3.38 12.52 -21.18
C LYS A 347 2.55 11.70 -20.19
N GLU A 348 1.51 12.29 -19.63
CA GLU A 348 0.65 11.63 -18.64
C GLU A 348 -0.11 10.44 -19.25
N ILE A 349 -0.57 10.53 -20.49
CA ILE A 349 -1.15 9.37 -21.19
C ILE A 349 -0.11 8.27 -21.40
N ILE A 350 1.13 8.61 -21.76
CA ILE A 350 2.19 7.60 -21.90
C ILE A 350 2.41 6.90 -20.55
N GLU A 351 2.54 7.64 -19.45
CA GLU A 351 2.69 7.04 -18.12
C GLU A 351 1.54 6.07 -17.82
N LEU A 352 0.27 6.49 -17.99
CA LEU A 352 -0.88 5.61 -17.73
C LEU A 352 -0.91 4.35 -18.61
N ILE A 353 -0.39 4.39 -19.83
CA ILE A 353 -0.28 3.20 -20.68
C ILE A 353 0.70 2.20 -20.06
N TYR A 354 1.86 2.67 -19.61
CA TYR A 354 2.86 1.84 -18.95
C TYR A 354 2.36 1.31 -17.61
N GLU A 355 1.74 2.16 -16.79
CA GLU A 355 1.18 1.78 -15.50
C GLU A 355 0.08 0.72 -15.63
N LEU A 356 -0.89 0.93 -16.54
CA LEU A 356 -1.96 -0.06 -16.76
C LEU A 356 -1.40 -1.36 -17.34
N ARG A 357 -0.42 -1.29 -18.24
CA ARG A 357 0.26 -2.48 -18.75
C ARG A 357 0.90 -3.26 -17.61
N TYR A 358 1.74 -2.62 -16.79
CA TYR A 358 2.36 -3.31 -15.65
C TYR A 358 1.30 -3.88 -14.70
N TYR A 359 0.28 -3.09 -14.35
CA TYR A 359 -0.80 -3.50 -13.44
C TYR A 359 -1.50 -4.78 -13.91
N ARG A 360 -1.68 -4.94 -15.22
CA ARG A 360 -2.28 -6.13 -15.82
C ARG A 360 -1.47 -7.42 -15.60
N PHE A 361 -0.17 -7.31 -15.41
CA PHE A 361 0.74 -8.42 -15.16
C PHE A 361 0.97 -8.68 -13.66
N ILE A 362 0.34 -7.94 -12.74
CA ILE A 362 0.39 -8.29 -11.32
C ILE A 362 -0.28 -9.67 -11.11
N MET A 363 0.34 -10.52 -10.31
CA MET A 363 -0.18 -11.85 -9.98
C MET A 363 -1.37 -11.77 -9.04
N TYR A 364 -2.39 -12.59 -9.29
CA TYR A 364 -3.49 -12.90 -8.40
C TYR A 364 -3.56 -14.43 -8.23
N GLY A 365 -2.95 -14.94 -7.17
CA GLY A 365 -2.71 -16.37 -7.01
C GLY A 365 -1.76 -16.89 -8.08
N ASN A 366 -2.25 -17.75 -8.97
CA ASN A 366 -1.46 -18.36 -10.04
C ASN A 366 -1.67 -17.74 -11.43
N GLU A 367 -2.54 -16.73 -11.54
CA GLU A 367 -2.87 -16.07 -12.81
C GLU A 367 -2.51 -14.58 -12.75
N PHE A 368 -2.34 -13.94 -13.91
CA PHE A 368 -2.19 -12.49 -13.98
C PHE A 368 -3.56 -11.80 -13.90
N LEU A 369 -3.61 -10.57 -13.37
CA LEU A 369 -4.86 -9.78 -13.31
C LEU A 369 -5.55 -9.67 -14.66
N LYS A 370 -4.80 -9.59 -15.77
CA LYS A 370 -5.35 -9.55 -17.14
C LYS A 370 -6.15 -10.78 -17.54
N ASP A 371 -5.88 -11.93 -16.93
CA ASP A 371 -6.47 -13.23 -17.26
C ASP A 371 -7.68 -13.54 -16.36
N ILE A 372 -7.86 -12.79 -15.27
CA ILE A 372 -9.01 -12.89 -14.36
C ILE A 372 -10.32 -12.49 -15.08
N LYS A 373 -11.26 -13.43 -15.14
CA LYS A 373 -12.54 -13.29 -15.86
C LYS A 373 -13.34 -12.07 -15.39
N GLU A 374 -13.36 -11.84 -14.08
CA GLU A 374 -14.04 -10.78 -13.36
C GLU A 374 -13.57 -9.37 -13.74
N LEU A 375 -12.34 -9.26 -14.26
CA LEU A 375 -11.71 -8.00 -14.63
C LEU A 375 -11.67 -7.77 -16.14
N LYS A 376 -11.91 -8.81 -16.95
CA LYS A 376 -11.81 -8.78 -18.43
C LYS A 376 -12.56 -7.60 -19.06
N ILE A 377 -13.82 -7.38 -18.66
CA ILE A 377 -14.64 -6.28 -19.19
C ILE A 377 -14.11 -4.91 -18.73
N SER A 378 -13.74 -4.79 -17.46
CA SER A 378 -13.22 -3.54 -16.89
C SER A 378 -11.90 -3.14 -17.56
N PHE A 379 -10.98 -4.09 -17.77
CA PHE A 379 -9.74 -3.84 -18.51
C PHE A 379 -10.02 -3.46 -19.95
N ALA A 380 -10.87 -4.19 -20.67
CA ALA A 380 -11.19 -3.86 -22.07
C ALA A 380 -11.74 -2.44 -22.22
N LYS A 381 -12.63 -2.01 -21.31
CA LYS A 381 -13.17 -0.64 -21.29
C LYS A 381 -12.07 0.40 -21.01
N THR A 382 -11.22 0.16 -20.01
CA THR A 382 -10.15 1.11 -19.64
C THR A 382 -9.08 1.21 -20.73
N ILE A 383 -8.66 0.08 -21.31
CA ILE A 383 -7.72 0.04 -22.45
C ILE A 383 -8.30 0.81 -23.63
N LYS A 384 -9.58 0.62 -23.94
CA LYS A 384 -10.24 1.36 -25.02
C LYS A 384 -10.20 2.87 -24.76
N SER A 385 -10.56 3.32 -23.55
CA SER A 385 -10.48 4.73 -23.18
C SER A 385 -9.07 5.30 -23.32
N LEU A 386 -8.02 4.54 -22.94
CA LEU A 386 -6.64 4.98 -23.12
C LEU A 386 -6.24 5.07 -24.59
N ILE A 387 -6.55 4.06 -25.41
CA ILE A 387 -6.23 4.03 -26.84
C ILE A 387 -6.92 5.20 -27.55
N ASP A 388 -8.21 5.41 -27.29
CA ASP A 388 -8.98 6.50 -27.90
C ASP A 388 -8.38 7.86 -27.54
N LYS A 389 -8.03 8.06 -26.25
CA LYS A 389 -7.43 9.31 -25.76
C LYS A 389 -6.01 9.53 -26.31
N ALA A 390 -5.19 8.49 -26.34
CA ALA A 390 -3.83 8.51 -26.88
C ALA A 390 -3.81 8.81 -28.38
N THR A 391 -4.75 8.25 -29.13
CA THR A 391 -4.92 8.53 -30.56
C THR A 391 -5.33 9.99 -30.78
N LYS A 392 -6.31 10.49 -30.01
CA LYS A 392 -6.75 11.89 -30.05
C LYS A 392 -5.60 12.86 -29.78
N LEU A 393 -4.74 12.53 -28.82
CA LEU A 393 -3.57 13.33 -28.45
C LEU A 393 -2.34 13.09 -29.35
N LYS A 394 -2.46 12.26 -30.40
CA LYS A 394 -1.36 11.90 -31.30
C LYS A 394 -0.14 11.40 -30.50
N VAL A 395 -0.38 10.47 -29.59
CA VAL A 395 0.64 9.69 -28.86
C VAL A 395 0.82 8.32 -29.52
N ILE A 396 -0.27 7.74 -30.00
CA ILE A 396 -0.26 6.50 -30.77
C ILE A 396 -0.90 6.71 -32.14
N GLU A 397 -0.32 6.09 -33.16
CA GLU A 397 -0.79 6.11 -34.54
C GLU A 397 -1.81 4.98 -34.77
N ASN A 398 -2.83 5.24 -35.59
CA ASN A 398 -3.74 4.19 -36.06
C ASN A 398 -3.05 3.27 -37.08
N VAL A 399 -3.28 1.96 -36.93
CA VAL A 399 -2.70 0.93 -37.82
C VAL A 399 -3.73 0.46 -38.84
N SER A 400 -5.02 0.49 -38.49
CA SER A 400 -6.15 0.12 -39.35
C SER A 400 -7.19 1.23 -39.41
N GLU A 401 -7.84 1.39 -40.56
CA GLU A 401 -8.99 2.29 -40.72
C GLU A 401 -10.27 1.74 -40.06
N ASP A 402 -10.34 0.42 -39.86
CA ASP A 402 -11.45 -0.18 -39.11
C ASP A 402 -11.22 -0.05 -37.60
N SER A 403 -12.15 0.61 -36.91
CA SER A 403 -12.02 0.89 -35.48
C SER A 403 -11.93 -0.34 -34.58
N LYS A 404 -12.61 -1.45 -34.93
CA LYS A 404 -12.61 -2.67 -34.11
C LYS A 404 -11.29 -3.41 -34.28
N GLU A 405 -10.85 -3.57 -35.53
CA GLU A 405 -9.55 -4.12 -35.89
C GLU A 405 -8.42 -3.31 -35.27
N ASN A 406 -8.44 -1.98 -35.42
CA ASN A 406 -7.43 -1.09 -34.86
C ASN A 406 -7.30 -1.24 -33.35
N PHE A 407 -8.42 -1.34 -32.63
CA PHE A 407 -8.41 -1.63 -31.20
C PHE A 407 -7.79 -2.99 -30.87
N VAL A 408 -8.13 -4.06 -31.60
CA VAL A 408 -7.56 -5.40 -31.37
C VAL A 408 -6.04 -5.38 -31.55
N ILE A 409 -5.54 -4.64 -32.54
CA ILE A 409 -4.12 -4.48 -32.82
C ILE A 409 -3.42 -3.69 -31.71
N LEU A 410 -3.94 -2.51 -31.39
CA LEU A 410 -3.33 -1.61 -30.39
C LEU A 410 -3.44 -2.14 -28.96
N LYS A 411 -4.44 -2.98 -28.65
CA LYS A 411 -4.56 -3.66 -27.36
C LYS A 411 -3.30 -4.45 -26.99
N MET A 412 -2.55 -4.96 -27.98
CA MET A 412 -1.33 -5.73 -27.78
C MET A 412 -0.24 -4.98 -26.98
N ILE A 413 -0.23 -3.66 -27.03
CA ILE A 413 0.66 -2.79 -26.23
C ILE A 413 0.54 -3.11 -24.72
N PHE A 414 -0.66 -3.51 -24.28
CA PHE A 414 -0.92 -3.83 -22.89
C PHE A 414 -0.66 -5.30 -22.54
N ASP A 415 -0.47 -6.16 -23.54
CA ASP A 415 -0.31 -7.62 -23.41
C ASP A 415 1.15 -8.09 -23.62
N THR A 416 2.06 -7.18 -23.93
CA THR A 416 3.46 -7.48 -24.26
C THR A 416 4.41 -7.31 -23.05
N PRO A 417 5.44 -8.17 -22.92
CA PRO A 417 6.52 -7.99 -21.94
C PRO A 417 7.64 -7.04 -22.42
N ILE A 418 7.59 -6.52 -23.65
CA ILE A 418 8.58 -5.57 -24.20
C ILE A 418 8.72 -4.38 -23.24
N ILE A 419 9.94 -4.03 -22.83
CA ILE A 419 10.17 -2.99 -21.82
C ILE A 419 9.81 -1.61 -22.39
N ASP A 420 10.45 -1.22 -23.51
CA ASP A 420 10.23 0.09 -24.15
C ASP A 420 9.13 0.02 -25.21
N LEU A 421 7.91 0.44 -24.86
CA LEU A 421 6.80 0.49 -25.82
C LEU A 421 7.06 1.39 -27.03
N GLN A 422 7.98 2.36 -26.92
CA GLN A 422 8.29 3.29 -28.00
C GLN A 422 9.15 2.65 -29.10
N SER A 423 9.81 1.53 -28.81
CA SER A 423 10.54 0.73 -29.80
C SER A 423 9.59 -0.10 -30.67
N ILE A 424 8.33 -0.25 -30.25
CA ILE A 424 7.38 -1.15 -30.89
C ILE A 424 6.98 -0.65 -32.27
N SER A 425 7.13 -1.53 -33.23
CA SER A 425 6.63 -1.34 -34.59
C SER A 425 5.87 -2.57 -35.07
N ILE A 426 4.85 -2.33 -35.89
CA ILE A 426 3.99 -3.35 -36.45
C ILE A 426 4.19 -3.37 -37.96
N GLU A 427 4.38 -4.56 -38.51
CA GLU A 427 4.43 -4.79 -39.95
C GLU A 427 3.40 -5.86 -40.35
N PRO A 428 2.38 -5.50 -41.11
CA PRO A 428 1.45 -6.45 -41.71
C PRO A 428 2.11 -7.15 -42.91
N LYS A 429 2.18 -8.48 -42.91
CA LYS A 429 2.68 -9.30 -44.04
C LYS A 429 1.65 -10.32 -44.45
N GLU A 430 1.54 -10.53 -45.75
CA GLU A 430 0.69 -11.58 -46.32
C GLU A 430 1.56 -12.77 -46.72
N GLU A 431 1.19 -13.96 -46.23
CA GLU A 431 1.81 -15.23 -46.59
C GLU A 431 0.68 -16.24 -46.83
N ASN A 432 0.65 -16.88 -48.01
CA ASN A 432 -0.35 -17.88 -48.38
C ASN A 432 -1.82 -17.41 -48.20
N ASN A 433 -2.14 -16.18 -48.64
CA ASN A 433 -3.46 -15.53 -48.48
C ASN A 433 -3.89 -15.31 -47.01
N ILE A 434 -2.98 -15.43 -46.04
CA ILE A 434 -3.21 -15.12 -44.63
C ILE A 434 -2.40 -13.88 -44.27
N ILE A 435 -3.06 -12.88 -43.67
CA ILE A 435 -2.39 -11.68 -43.19
C ILE A 435 -1.91 -11.92 -41.76
N TYR A 436 -0.63 -11.68 -41.54
CA TYR A 436 0.04 -11.72 -40.25
C TYR A 436 0.45 -10.33 -39.81
N LEU A 437 0.23 -10.00 -38.55
CA LEU A 437 0.82 -8.85 -37.89
C LEU A 437 2.08 -9.28 -37.18
N GLN A 438 3.21 -8.76 -37.65
CA GLN A 438 4.51 -8.95 -37.03
C GLN A 438 4.80 -7.77 -36.10
N TYR A 439 4.99 -8.06 -34.81
CA TYR A 439 5.33 -7.09 -33.78
C TYR A 439 6.84 -7.14 -33.55
N TYR A 440 7.49 -5.99 -33.64
CA TYR A 440 8.93 -5.86 -33.47
C TYR A 440 9.27 -4.99 -32.26
N ASP A 441 10.29 -5.40 -31.51
CA ASP A 441 11.03 -4.53 -30.60
C ASP A 441 12.27 -4.02 -31.35
N GLY A 442 12.17 -2.78 -31.87
CA GLY A 442 13.18 -2.23 -32.77
C GLY A 442 13.36 -3.07 -34.05
N LYS A 443 14.43 -3.87 -34.08
CA LYS A 443 14.76 -4.77 -35.21
C LYS A 443 14.41 -6.24 -34.94
N VAL A 444 14.15 -6.62 -33.69
CA VAL A 444 13.89 -8.01 -33.29
C VAL A 444 12.41 -8.32 -33.48
N LEU A 445 12.09 -9.45 -34.11
CA LEU A 445 10.72 -9.93 -34.25
C LEU A 445 10.29 -10.64 -32.97
N GLU A 446 9.32 -10.07 -32.25
CA GLU A 446 8.86 -10.58 -30.95
C GLU A 446 7.68 -11.53 -31.09
N SER A 447 6.74 -11.21 -31.98
CA SER A 447 5.58 -12.09 -32.21
C SER A 447 4.98 -11.92 -33.60
N LYS A 448 4.32 -12.99 -34.06
CA LYS A 448 3.57 -13.05 -35.31
C LYS A 448 2.17 -13.56 -35.00
N LYS A 449 1.13 -12.77 -35.34
CA LYS A 449 -0.27 -13.14 -35.10
C LYS A 449 -1.09 -13.04 -36.37
N ILE A 450 -1.95 -14.03 -36.60
CA ILE A 450 -2.94 -13.97 -37.68
C ILE A 450 -3.92 -12.83 -37.39
N THR A 451 -4.27 -12.07 -38.42
CA THR A 451 -5.32 -11.05 -38.37
C THR A 451 -6.36 -11.28 -39.45
N GLN A 452 -7.60 -10.86 -39.19
CA GLN A 452 -8.71 -10.90 -40.16
C GLN A 452 -8.94 -9.53 -40.83
N ALA A 453 -8.03 -8.58 -40.60
CA ALA A 453 -8.17 -7.21 -41.04
C ALA A 453 -8.23 -7.05 -42.57
N LYS A 454 -9.36 -6.50 -43.05
CA LYS A 454 -9.60 -6.28 -44.49
C LYS A 454 -9.13 -4.91 -45.01
N LYS A 455 -8.58 -4.04 -44.16
CA LYS A 455 -8.21 -2.64 -44.49
C LYS A 455 -6.91 -2.18 -43.84
N ILE A 456 -5.86 -2.99 -43.97
CA ILE A 456 -4.53 -2.67 -43.46
C ILE A 456 -3.56 -2.46 -44.63
N LYS A 457 -2.69 -1.46 -44.51
CA LYS A 457 -1.61 -1.22 -45.48
C LYS A 457 -0.52 -2.27 -45.31
N ILE A 458 -0.51 -3.27 -46.20
CA ILE A 458 0.43 -4.40 -46.22
C ILE A 458 1.87 -3.89 -46.48
N LYS A 459 2.88 -4.55 -45.88
CA LYS A 459 4.32 -4.25 -45.98
C LYS A 459 4.75 -2.86 -45.48
N LYS A 460 3.86 -2.09 -44.83
CA LYS A 460 4.22 -0.84 -44.17
C LYS A 460 4.58 -1.11 -42.71
N LYS A 461 5.87 -1.03 -42.38
CA LYS A 461 6.31 -1.02 -40.98
C LYS A 461 5.92 0.32 -40.34
N THR A 462 5.09 0.25 -39.30
CA THR A 462 4.49 1.43 -38.63
C THR A 462 4.92 1.44 -37.17
N LYS A 463 5.56 2.52 -36.70
CA LYS A 463 5.79 2.73 -35.26
C LYS A 463 4.46 3.05 -34.59
N ILE A 464 4.19 2.42 -33.44
CA ILE A 464 2.94 2.66 -32.73
C ILE A 464 2.97 4.00 -32.01
N PHE A 465 4.04 4.28 -31.27
CA PHE A 465 4.22 5.56 -30.58
C PHE A 465 4.89 6.57 -31.51
N ILE A 466 4.37 7.81 -31.53
CA ILE A 466 4.79 8.90 -32.42
C ILE A 466 5.34 10.12 -31.69
#